data_AF-A0A7C6FGA1-F1
#
_entry.id   AF-A0A7C6FGA1-F1
#
_cell.length_a   1.000
_cell.length_b   1.000
_cell.length_c   1.000
_cell.angle_alpha   90.00
_cell.angle_beta   90.00
_cell.angle_gamma   90.00
#
_symmetry.space_group_name_H-M   'P 1'
#
loop_
_entity.id
_entity.type
_entity.pdbx_description
1 polymer ?
#
loop_
_entity_poly.entity_id
_entity_poly.type
_entity_poly.pdbx_seq_one_letter_code
_entity_poly.pdbx_strand_id
1 'polypeptide(L)'
;MQKKLEQIDANYARLQKQLEQAQHQQQRLENRKSYIEGGDRKKRTHRLITRGAAIESIAPELKPIPETDFYTLMEQIFTLPEVKTVVDDLAEHFAKDD
;
A
#
# COMPACT_ATOMS: atom_id res chain seq x y z
N MET A 1 18.08 25.01 51.42
CA MET A 1 18.43 24.98 49.99
C MET A 1 18.49 23.56 49.43
N GLN A 2 19.07 22.59 50.14
CA GLN A 2 19.11 21.16 49.72
C GLN A 2 17.76 20.56 49.29
N LYS A 3 16.70 20.69 50.10
CA LYS A 3 15.35 20.19 49.75
C LYS A 3 14.78 20.72 48.43
N LYS A 4 15.17 21.94 48.00
CA LYS A 4 14.72 22.51 46.72
C LYS A 4 15.48 21.91 45.54
N LEU A 5 16.77 21.60 45.71
CA LEU A 5 17.58 20.91 44.71
C LEU A 5 17.08 19.48 44.49
N GLU A 6 16.86 18.72 45.56
CA GLU A 6 16.30 17.36 45.48
C GLU A 6 14.94 17.31 44.78
N GLN A 7 14.08 18.32 45.02
CA GLN A 7 12.79 18.45 44.34
C GLN A 7 12.95 18.75 42.84
N ILE A 8 13.92 19.59 42.47
CA ILE A 8 14.22 19.89 41.07
C ILE A 8 14.76 18.64 40.36
N ASP A 9 15.67 17.89 40.98
CA ASP A 9 16.24 16.66 40.42
C ASP A 9 15.17 15.58 40.23
N ALA A 10 14.28 15.40 41.21
CA ALA A 10 13.15 14.48 41.11
C ALA A 10 12.17 14.89 39.99
N ASN A 11 11.90 16.19 39.84
CA ASN A 11 11.06 16.71 38.77
C ASN A 11 11.73 16.53 37.39
N TYR A 12 13.03 16.75 37.29
CA TYR A 12 13.79 16.55 36.07
C TYR A 12 13.76 15.08 35.63
N ALA A 13 14.04 14.14 36.54
CA ALA A 13 13.98 12.71 36.25
C ALA A 13 12.56 12.27 35.81
N ARG A 14 11.53 12.83 36.44
CA ARG A 14 10.14 12.58 36.05
C ARG A 14 9.83 13.10 34.65
N LEU A 15 10.25 14.33 34.33
CA LEU A 15 10.04 14.94 33.01
C LEU A 15 10.80 14.20 31.92
N GLN A 16 12.03 13.75 32.20
CA GLN A 16 12.82 12.96 31.26
C GLN A 16 12.13 11.63 30.93
N LYS A 17 11.61 10.93 31.93
CA LYS A 17 10.83 9.71 31.72
C LYS A 17 9.55 9.97 30.91
N GLN A 18 8.87 11.10 31.15
CA GLN A 18 7.69 11.49 30.38
C GLN A 18 8.04 11.82 28.93
N LEU A 19 9.18 12.46 28.70
CA LEU A 19 9.68 12.76 27.37
C LEU A 19 9.97 11.48 26.57
N GLU A 20 10.69 10.53 27.17
CA GLU A 20 10.96 9.22 26.55
C GLU A 20 9.65 8.48 26.21
N GLN A 21 8.67 8.49 27.13
CA GLN A 21 7.35 7.91 26.89
C GLN A 21 6.62 8.59 25.72
N ALA A 22 6.66 9.92 25.63
CA ALA A 22 6.03 10.67 24.56
C ALA A 22 6.71 10.37 23.20
N GLN A 23 8.05 10.31 23.17
CA GLN A 23 8.83 9.94 21.98
C GLN A 23 8.48 8.53 21.49
N HIS A 24 8.38 7.56 22.40
CA HIS A 24 7.95 6.21 22.04
C HIS A 24 6.51 6.17 21.50
N GLN A 25 5.59 6.95 22.07
CA GLN A 25 4.22 7.04 21.56
C GLN A 25 4.18 7.67 20.16
N GLN A 26 4.95 8.74 19.93
CA GLN A 26 5.09 9.36 18.63
C GLN A 26 5.59 8.36 17.58
N GLN A 27 6.69 7.65 17.87
CA GLN A 27 7.25 6.66 16.95
C GLN A 27 6.24 5.57 16.59
N ARG A 28 5.44 5.11 17.56
CA ARG A 28 4.38 4.11 17.31
C ARG A 28 3.30 4.64 16.37
N LEU A 29 2.92 5.91 16.50
CA LEU A 29 1.94 6.53 15.61
C LEU A 29 2.50 6.70 14.19
N GLU A 30 3.76 7.10 14.05
CA GLU A 30 4.45 7.18 12.75
C GLU A 30 4.57 5.81 12.08
N ASN A 31 4.91 4.76 12.84
CA ASN A 31 4.95 3.39 12.34
C ASN A 31 3.55 2.89 11.91
N ARG A 32 2.49 3.26 12.65
CA ARG A 32 1.12 2.89 12.29
C ARG A 32 0.66 3.63 11.03
N LYS A 33 1.01 4.91 10.91
CA LYS A 33 0.73 5.71 9.72
C LYS A 33 1.40 5.11 8.49
N SER A 34 2.71 4.84 8.55
CA SER A 34 3.46 4.22 7.45
C SER A 34 2.96 2.80 7.12
N TYR A 35 2.49 2.02 8.10
CA TYR A 35 1.87 0.71 7.84
C TYR A 35 0.56 0.83 7.06
N ILE A 36 -0.29 1.82 7.37
CA ILE A 36 -1.55 2.04 6.64
C ILE A 36 -1.25 2.57 5.23
N GLU A 37 -0.42 3.60 5.11
CA GLU A 37 -0.02 4.19 3.83
C GLU A 37 0.74 3.19 2.93
N GLY A 38 1.62 2.38 3.53
CA GLY A 38 2.35 1.32 2.84
C GLY A 38 1.50 0.08 2.55
N GLY A 39 0.45 -0.15 3.34
CA GLY A 39 -0.48 -1.25 3.18
C GLY A 39 -1.20 -1.19 1.84
N ASP A 40 -1.63 0.00 1.41
CA ASP A 40 -2.30 0.18 0.13
C ASP A 40 -1.35 0.00 -1.05
N ARG A 41 -0.11 0.49 -0.94
CA ARG A 41 0.94 0.22 -1.94
C ARG A 41 1.23 -1.28 -2.04
N LYS A 42 1.40 -1.97 -0.92
CA LYS A 42 1.69 -3.41 -0.88
C LYS A 42 0.53 -4.24 -1.46
N LYS A 43 -0.71 -3.91 -1.09
CA LYS A 43 -1.91 -4.54 -1.65
C LYS A 43 -2.02 -4.30 -3.15
N ARG A 44 -1.77 -3.08 -3.61
CA ARG A 44 -1.75 -2.74 -5.04
C ARG A 44 -0.67 -3.53 -5.78
N THR A 45 0.57 -3.55 -5.28
CA THR A 45 1.66 -4.31 -5.90
C THR A 45 1.32 -5.79 -5.99
N HIS A 46 0.83 -6.40 -4.90
CA HIS A 46 0.42 -7.80 -4.90
C HIS A 46 -0.67 -8.07 -5.94
N ARG A 47 -1.74 -7.24 -5.97
CA ARG A 47 -2.82 -7.36 -6.95
C ARG A 47 -2.32 -7.28 -8.39
N LEU A 48 -1.40 -6.36 -8.69
CA LEU A 48 -0.85 -6.19 -10.04
C LEU A 48 0.01 -7.39 -10.45
N ILE A 49 0.87 -7.89 -9.56
CA ILE A 49 1.69 -9.09 -9.81
C ILE A 49 0.80 -10.31 -10.07
N THR A 50 -0.21 -10.54 -9.22
CA THR A 50 -1.12 -11.69 -9.38
C THR A 50 -1.89 -11.63 -10.70
N ARG A 51 -2.38 -10.45 -11.09
CA ARG A 51 -3.08 -10.29 -12.38
C ARG A 51 -2.14 -10.46 -13.58
N GLY A 52 -0.92 -9.92 -13.52
CA GLY A 52 0.09 -10.13 -14.56
C GLY A 52 0.45 -11.61 -14.72
N ALA A 53 0.66 -12.32 -13.60
CA ALA A 53 0.95 -13.74 -13.60
C ALA A 53 -0.20 -14.58 -14.20
N ALA A 54 -1.46 -14.18 -14.00
CA ALA A 54 -2.60 -14.86 -14.61
C ALA A 54 -2.58 -14.72 -16.15
N ILE A 55 -2.22 -13.55 -16.68
CA ILE A 55 -2.09 -13.34 -18.13
C ILE A 55 -0.94 -14.17 -18.70
N GLU A 56 0.24 -14.14 -18.09
CA GLU A 56 1.38 -14.97 -18.53
C GLU A 56 1.09 -16.47 -18.45
N SER A 57 0.24 -16.90 -17.51
CA SER A 57 -0.19 -18.30 -17.42
C SER A 57 -1.10 -18.71 -18.58
N ILE A 58 -1.90 -17.79 -19.12
CA ILE A 58 -2.84 -18.05 -20.22
C ILE A 58 -2.13 -17.93 -21.57
N ALA A 59 -1.22 -16.96 -21.68
CA ALA A 59 -0.47 -16.64 -22.90
C ALA A 59 1.04 -16.58 -22.59
N PRO A 60 1.73 -17.74 -22.46
CA PRO A 60 3.16 -17.80 -22.12
C PRO A 60 4.08 -17.07 -23.10
N GLU A 61 3.64 -16.92 -24.35
CA GLU A 61 4.31 -16.17 -25.41
C GLU A 61 4.49 -14.67 -25.09
N LEU A 62 3.74 -14.13 -24.12
CA LEU A 62 3.87 -12.73 -23.70
C LEU A 62 5.05 -12.50 -22.74
N LYS A 63 5.54 -13.54 -22.07
CA LYS A 63 6.62 -13.46 -21.08
C LYS A 63 7.94 -12.85 -21.60
N PRO A 64 8.43 -13.16 -22.82
CA PRO A 64 9.65 -12.56 -23.34
C PRO A 64 9.45 -11.17 -23.98
N ILE A 65 8.22 -10.67 -24.08
CA ILE A 65 7.92 -9.40 -24.77
C ILE A 65 8.29 -8.21 -23.86
N PRO A 66 8.90 -7.14 -24.40
CA PRO A 66 9.16 -5.91 -23.64
C PRO A 66 7.88 -5.29 -23.08
N GLU A 67 7.99 -4.63 -21.93
CA GLU A 67 6.86 -3.98 -21.26
C GLU A 67 6.13 -2.98 -22.18
N THR A 68 6.86 -2.20 -22.98
CA THR A 68 6.27 -1.24 -23.95
C THR A 68 5.40 -1.93 -25.00
N ASP A 69 5.89 -3.04 -25.55
CA ASP A 69 5.20 -3.79 -26.60
C ASP A 69 3.99 -4.53 -26.03
N PHE A 70 4.10 -5.02 -24.79
CA PHE A 70 2.97 -5.57 -24.04
C PHE A 70 1.87 -4.53 -23.86
N TYR A 71 2.21 -3.28 -23.49
CA TYR A 71 1.22 -2.21 -23.38
C TYR A 71 0.56 -1.89 -24.72
N THR A 72 1.33 -1.78 -25.80
CA THR A 72 0.76 -1.57 -27.15
C THR A 72 -0.20 -2.69 -27.55
N LEU A 73 0.15 -3.95 -27.28
CA LEU A 73 -0.72 -5.09 -27.52
C LEU A 73 -2.02 -4.99 -26.72
N MET A 74 -1.93 -4.71 -25.41
CA MET A 74 -3.12 -4.58 -24.57
C MET A 74 -4.02 -3.44 -25.05
N GLU A 75 -3.47 -2.27 -25.37
CA GLU A 75 -4.23 -1.15 -25.93
C GLU A 75 -5.01 -1.56 -27.18
N GLN A 76 -4.36 -2.27 -28.10
CA GLN A 76 -5.03 -2.81 -29.30
C GLN A 76 -6.15 -3.80 -28.94
N ILE A 77 -5.88 -4.77 -28.07
CA ILE A 77 -6.88 -5.78 -27.65
C ILE A 77 -8.10 -5.10 -27.02
N PHE A 78 -7.91 -4.14 -26.12
CA PHE A 78 -9.01 -3.44 -25.45
C PHE A 78 -9.73 -2.43 -26.36
N THR A 79 -9.27 -2.20 -27.60
CA THR A 79 -10.07 -1.47 -28.60
C THR A 79 -11.12 -2.34 -29.28
N LEU A 80 -10.95 -3.67 -29.27
CA LEU A 80 -11.86 -4.62 -29.91
C LEU A 80 -13.25 -4.57 -29.27
N PRO A 81 -14.34 -4.48 -30.08
CA PRO A 81 -15.70 -4.38 -29.56
C PRO A 81 -16.08 -5.51 -28.60
N GLU A 82 -15.70 -6.75 -28.91
CA GLU A 82 -16.03 -7.94 -28.13
C GLU A 82 -15.39 -7.88 -26.74
N VAL A 83 -14.14 -7.41 -26.67
CA VAL A 83 -13.43 -7.25 -25.39
C VAL A 83 -14.08 -6.15 -24.56
N LYS A 84 -14.46 -5.03 -25.18
CA LYS A 84 -15.18 -3.96 -24.49
C LYS A 84 -16.49 -4.44 -23.90
N THR A 85 -17.32 -5.14 -24.69
CA THR A 85 -18.59 -5.70 -24.22
C THR A 85 -18.38 -6.64 -23.03
N VAL A 86 -17.43 -7.56 -23.10
CA VAL A 86 -17.14 -8.49 -21.99
C VAL A 86 -16.68 -7.74 -20.73
N VAL A 87 -15.86 -6.70 -20.88
CA VAL A 87 -15.38 -5.89 -19.76
C VAL A 87 -16.51 -5.10 -19.12
N ASP A 88 -17.38 -4.49 -19.94
CA ASP A 88 -18.53 -3.71 -19.47
C ASP A 88 -19.54 -4.62 -18.75
N ASP A 89 -19.88 -5.77 -19.32
CA ASP A 89 -20.78 -6.76 -18.71
C ASP A 89 -20.25 -7.23 -17.35
N LEU A 90 -18.94 -7.50 -17.27
CA LEU A 90 -18.30 -7.92 -16.03
C LEU A 90 -18.29 -6.79 -14.99
N ALA A 91 -18.02 -5.56 -15.42
CA ALA A 91 -18.04 -4.39 -14.54
C ALA A 91 -19.46 -4.14 -14.00
N GLU A 92 -20.48 -4.27 -14.83
CA GLU A 92 -21.88 -4.17 -14.40
C GLU A 92 -22.28 -5.27 -13.42
N HIS A 93 -21.79 -6.49 -13.60
CA HIS A 93 -22.06 -7.59 -12.68
C HIS A 93 -21.57 -7.28 -11.27
N PHE A 94 -20.32 -6.84 -11.14
CA PHE A 94 -19.75 -6.49 -9.83
C PHE A 94 -20.30 -5.17 -9.26
N ALA A 95 -20.79 -4.25 -10.09
CA ALA A 95 -21.44 -3.03 -9.62
C ALA A 95 -22.84 -3.24 -9.04
N LYS A 96 -23.47 -4.41 -9.27
CA LYS A 96 -24.80 -4.77 -8.75
C LYS A 96 -24.72 -5.51 -7.40
N ASP A 97 -23.54 -5.93 -6.98
CA ASP A 97 -23.30 -6.71 -5.75
C ASP A 97 -22.83 -5.86 -4.55
N ASP A 98 -22.64 -4.55 -4.74
CA ASP A 98 -22.32 -3.53 -3.72
C ASP A 98 -23.55 -2.65 -3.38
#